data_AF-A0A512JDT0-F1
#
_entry.id   AF-A0A512JDT0-F1
#
_cell.length_a   1.000
_cell.length_b   1.000
_cell.length_c   1.000
_cell.angle_alpha   90.00
_cell.angle_beta   90.00
_cell.angle_gamma   90.00
#
_symmetry.space_group_name_H-M   'P 1'
#
loop_
_entity.id
_entity.type
_entity.pdbx_description
1 polymer ?
#
loop_
_entity_poly.entity_id
_entity_poly.type
_entity_poly.pdbx_seq_one_letter_code
_entity_poly.pdbx_strand_id
1 'polypeptide(L)'
;MLMRMPDTLTGKRDRALLALGFAGSLRRAELAALDVADLREDKDWLRVFVRRSKTDQEGRDVEKAIPHGRFIRPVAIVREWLEAAAITDGPVFRPISRSGNLRQGGQLTTQAIADIVKKYATAAGLDASTFAEHSLRAGYITTAAERGADLARIMDQSGHRDPWMVLGYIRRANAFKDRSGSGFL
;
A
#
# COMPACT_ATOMS: atom_id res chain seq x y z
N MET A 1 -8.80 5.28 7.83
CA MET A 1 -8.23 6.21 6.82
C MET A 1 -9.11 6.37 5.59
N LEU A 2 -9.37 5.31 4.79
CA LEU A 2 -10.05 5.45 3.48
C LEU A 2 -11.43 6.14 3.52
N MET A 3 -12.23 5.90 4.56
CA MET A 3 -13.56 6.51 4.75
C MET A 3 -13.52 8.02 5.05
N ARG A 4 -12.33 8.59 5.33
CA ARG A 4 -12.15 10.03 5.63
C ARG A 4 -11.80 10.85 4.38
N MET A 5 -11.67 10.20 3.22
CA MET A 5 -11.28 10.85 1.98
C MET A 5 -12.49 11.42 1.26
N PRO A 6 -12.46 12.69 0.84
CA PRO A 6 -13.56 13.32 0.12
C PRO A 6 -13.75 12.68 -1.26
N ASP A 7 -14.94 12.80 -1.84
CA ASP A 7 -15.21 12.36 -3.21
C ASP A 7 -14.80 13.43 -4.23
N THR A 8 -13.51 13.76 -4.23
CA THR A 8 -12.87 14.66 -5.20
C THR A 8 -11.79 13.91 -5.95
N LEU A 9 -11.30 14.47 -7.07
CA LEU A 9 -10.20 13.87 -7.83
C LEU A 9 -8.97 13.60 -6.93
N THR A 10 -8.63 14.54 -6.06
CA THR A 10 -7.57 14.37 -5.05
C THR A 10 -7.89 13.25 -4.06
N GLY A 11 -9.13 13.18 -3.57
CA GLY A 11 -9.55 12.12 -2.66
C GLY A 11 -9.52 10.73 -3.30
N LYS A 12 -9.94 10.58 -4.56
CA LYS A 12 -9.86 9.33 -5.33
C LYS A 12 -8.41 8.88 -5.52
N ARG A 13 -7.51 9.80 -5.89
CA ARG A 13 -6.07 9.53 -5.97
C ARG A 13 -5.51 9.01 -4.65
N ASP A 14 -5.75 9.75 -3.57
CA ASP A 14 -5.21 9.43 -2.26
C ASP A 14 -5.76 8.09 -1.74
N ARG A 15 -7.02 7.79 -2.04
CA ARG A 15 -7.68 6.52 -1.72
C ARG A 15 -7.05 5.36 -2.48
N ALA A 16 -6.86 5.50 -3.79
CA ALA A 16 -6.16 4.52 -4.61
C ALA A 16 -4.73 4.29 -4.12
N LEU A 17 -4.02 5.36 -3.76
CA LEU A 17 -2.66 5.28 -3.24
C LEU A 17 -2.59 4.46 -1.95
N LEU A 18 -3.41 4.78 -0.95
CA LEU A 18 -3.38 4.06 0.33
C LEU A 18 -3.86 2.61 0.17
N ALA A 19 -4.90 2.38 -0.64
CA ALA A 19 -5.44 1.04 -0.86
C ALA A 19 -4.42 0.15 -1.57
N LEU A 20 -3.82 0.63 -2.66
CA LEU A 20 -2.82 -0.11 -3.42
C LEU A 20 -1.53 -0.31 -2.62
N GLY A 21 -1.05 0.74 -1.96
CA GLY A 21 0.17 0.69 -1.17
C GLY A 21 0.08 -0.26 0.02
N PHE A 22 -1.07 -0.30 0.69
CA PHE A 22 -1.33 -1.27 1.75
C PHE A 22 -1.48 -2.69 1.19
N ALA A 23 -2.36 -2.90 0.21
CA ALA A 23 -2.64 -4.23 -0.31
C ALA A 23 -1.43 -4.88 -0.98
N GLY A 24 -0.62 -4.08 -1.70
CA GLY A 24 0.64 -4.51 -2.30
C GLY A 24 1.83 -4.50 -1.33
N SER A 25 1.65 -4.10 -0.06
CA SER A 25 2.75 -3.93 0.89
C SER A 25 3.95 -3.16 0.28
N LEU A 26 3.66 -2.03 -0.38
CA LEU A 26 4.63 -1.28 -1.21
C LEU A 26 5.41 -0.22 -0.40
N ARG A 27 6.65 0.09 -0.81
CA ARG A 27 7.45 1.24 -0.35
C ARG A 27 6.88 2.50 -1.00
N ARG A 28 7.07 3.65 -0.37
CA ARG A 28 6.73 4.95 -0.97
C ARG A 28 7.43 5.18 -2.31
N ALA A 29 8.70 4.78 -2.41
CA ALA A 29 9.47 4.88 -3.65
C ALA A 29 8.88 4.00 -4.77
N GLU A 30 8.45 2.78 -4.45
CA GLU A 30 7.79 1.87 -5.39
C GLU A 30 6.46 2.46 -5.88
N LEU A 31 5.65 3.04 -4.98
CA LEU A 31 4.40 3.72 -5.34
C LEU A 31 4.64 4.95 -6.21
N ALA A 32 5.66 5.76 -5.89
CA ALA A 32 6.00 6.96 -6.64
C ALA A 32 6.47 6.64 -8.06
N ALA A 33 7.14 5.51 -8.24
CA ALA A 33 7.69 5.06 -9.50
C ALA A 33 6.76 4.11 -10.27
N LEU A 34 5.48 3.98 -9.90
CA LEU A 34 4.58 3.04 -10.56
C LEU A 34 3.97 3.65 -11.83
N ASP A 35 4.13 2.97 -12.97
CA ASP A 35 3.50 3.34 -14.23
C ASP A 35 2.27 2.46 -14.53
N VAL A 36 1.36 2.95 -15.37
CA VAL A 36 0.18 2.18 -15.80
C VAL A 36 0.60 0.85 -16.47
N ALA A 37 1.72 0.83 -17.17
CA ALA A 37 2.27 -0.37 -17.79
C ALA A 37 2.71 -1.46 -16.78
N ASP A 38 2.95 -1.06 -15.52
CA ASP A 38 3.28 -1.97 -14.43
C ASP A 38 2.02 -2.63 -13.82
N LEU A 39 0.82 -2.19 -14.22
CA LEU A 39 -0.46 -2.70 -13.75
C LEU A 39 -1.11 -3.61 -14.80
N ARG A 40 -1.34 -4.88 -14.43
CA ARG A 40 -2.07 -5.83 -15.28
C ARG A 40 -3.22 -6.43 -14.50
N GLU A 41 -4.44 -6.12 -14.92
CA GLU A 41 -5.64 -6.67 -14.32
C GLU A 41 -5.98 -8.02 -14.97
N ASP A 42 -6.05 -9.06 -14.15
CA ASP A 42 -6.62 -10.37 -14.45
C ASP A 42 -8.02 -10.49 -13.82
N LYS A 43 -8.73 -11.58 -14.11
CA LYS A 43 -10.08 -11.85 -13.57
C LYS A 43 -10.18 -11.73 -12.03
N ASP A 44 -9.15 -12.19 -11.32
CA ASP A 44 -9.18 -12.33 -9.85
C ASP A 44 -8.13 -11.46 -9.15
N TRP A 45 -7.20 -10.84 -9.90
CA TRP A 45 -6.01 -10.21 -9.36
C TRP A 45 -5.63 -8.97 -10.16
N LEU A 46 -5.07 -7.97 -9.48
CA LEU A 46 -4.23 -6.96 -10.10
C LEU A 46 -2.77 -7.35 -9.89
N ARG A 47 -2.07 -7.69 -10.96
CA ARG A 47 -0.62 -7.87 -10.94
C ARG A 47 0.04 -6.50 -10.99
N VAL A 48 0.95 -6.28 -10.06
CA VAL A 48 1.74 -5.05 -9.94
C VAL A 48 3.20 -5.40 -10.10
N PHE A 49 3.81 -4.94 -11.18
CA PHE A 49 5.22 -5.09 -11.42
C PHE A 49 6.01 -4.00 -10.69
N VAL A 50 6.72 -4.40 -9.64
CA VAL A 50 7.53 -3.48 -8.84
C VAL A 50 8.95 -3.51 -9.40
N ARG A 51 9.29 -2.47 -10.15
CA ARG A 51 10.62 -2.28 -10.74
C ARG A 51 11.69 -2.09 -9.66
N ARG A 52 12.88 -2.64 -9.89
CA ARG A 52 14.04 -2.44 -9.00
C ARG A 52 14.36 -0.95 -8.82
N SER A 53 14.44 -0.50 -7.56
CA SER A 53 14.93 0.84 -7.22
C SER A 53 16.46 0.87 -7.07
N LYS A 54 17.12 1.96 -7.49
CA LYS A 54 18.59 2.14 -7.40
C LYS A 54 19.12 2.11 -5.95
N THR A 55 18.29 2.45 -4.96
CA THR A 55 18.64 2.41 -3.53
C THR A 55 18.29 1.07 -2.87
N ASP A 56 17.68 0.15 -3.62
CA ASP A 56 17.29 -1.16 -3.11
C ASP A 56 18.32 -2.22 -3.55
N GLN A 57 19.38 -2.36 -2.74
CA GLN A 57 20.41 -3.37 -2.98
C GLN A 57 19.86 -4.81 -2.94
N GLU A 58 18.68 -5.01 -2.34
CA GLU A 58 17.94 -6.29 -2.31
C GLU A 58 16.84 -6.40 -3.39
N GLY A 59 16.54 -5.32 -4.11
CA GLY A 59 15.43 -5.26 -5.06
C GLY A 59 15.70 -6.07 -6.31
N ARG A 60 14.82 -7.02 -6.61
CA ARG A 60 14.61 -7.52 -7.97
C ARG A 60 13.32 -6.92 -8.48
N ASP A 61 13.10 -7.03 -9.77
CA ASP A 61 11.76 -6.91 -10.30
C ASP A 61 10.88 -7.99 -9.66
N VAL A 62 9.84 -7.56 -8.94
CA VAL A 62 8.91 -8.46 -8.25
C VAL A 62 7.51 -8.20 -8.77
N GLU A 63 6.84 -9.26 -9.20
CA GLU A 63 5.41 -9.21 -9.49
C GLU A 63 4.64 -9.47 -8.20
N LYS A 64 3.72 -8.58 -7.84
CA LYS A 64 2.83 -8.74 -6.69
C LYS A 64 1.41 -8.97 -7.16
N ALA A 65 0.77 -10.02 -6.66
CA ALA A 65 -0.64 -10.28 -6.91
C ALA A 65 -1.50 -9.60 -5.83
N ILE A 66 -2.31 -8.63 -6.25
CA ILE A 66 -3.22 -7.91 -5.35
C ILE A 66 -4.63 -8.45 -5.58
N PRO A 67 -5.26 -9.11 -4.60
CA PRO A 67 -6.62 -9.61 -4.77
C PRO A 67 -7.59 -8.45 -4.95
N HIS A 68 -8.67 -8.68 -5.70
CA HIS A 68 -9.78 -7.72 -5.78
C HIS A 68 -10.26 -7.32 -4.39
N GLY A 69 -10.28 -8.27 -3.45
CA GLY A 69 -10.64 -8.04 -2.05
C GLY A 69 -12.13 -7.77 -1.86
N ARG A 70 -12.64 -8.03 -0.65
CA ARG A 70 -14.06 -7.79 -0.32
C ARG A 70 -14.29 -6.49 0.44
N PHE A 71 -13.36 -6.10 1.31
CA PHE A 71 -13.50 -4.95 2.19
C PHE A 71 -12.90 -3.68 1.59
N ILE A 72 -11.58 -3.66 1.38
CA ILE A 72 -10.87 -2.47 0.85
C ILE A 72 -11.08 -2.33 -0.66
N ARG A 73 -11.32 -3.42 -1.38
CA ARG A 73 -11.52 -3.44 -2.84
C ARG A 73 -10.44 -2.68 -3.64
N PRO A 74 -9.13 -2.91 -3.39
CA PRO A 74 -8.05 -2.06 -3.93
C PRO A 74 -8.07 -1.94 -5.47
N VAL A 75 -8.39 -3.01 -6.18
CA VAL A 75 -8.44 -3.02 -7.66
C VAL A 75 -9.53 -2.07 -8.17
N ALA A 76 -10.73 -2.15 -7.59
CA ALA A 76 -11.83 -1.26 -7.95
C ALA A 76 -11.51 0.21 -7.65
N ILE A 77 -10.86 0.50 -6.52
CA ILE A 77 -10.46 1.86 -6.14
C ILE A 77 -9.40 2.41 -7.11
N VAL A 78 -8.42 1.59 -7.51
CA VAL A 78 -7.40 2.01 -8.48
C VAL A 78 -8.03 2.27 -9.84
N ARG A 79 -8.96 1.42 -10.29
CA ARG A 79 -9.70 1.62 -11.53
C ARG A 79 -10.49 2.94 -11.51
N GLU A 80 -11.25 3.18 -10.43
CA GLU A 80 -12.02 4.40 -10.23
C GLU A 80 -11.13 5.65 -10.33
N TRP A 81 -9.91 5.59 -9.79
CA TRP A 81 -8.93 6.66 -9.91
C TRP A 81 -8.45 6.86 -11.36
N LEU A 82 -8.03 5.79 -12.04
CA LEU A 82 -7.52 5.87 -13.40
C LEU A 82 -8.58 6.40 -14.38
N GLU A 83 -9.83 5.94 -14.22
CA GLU A 83 -10.98 6.40 -15.01
C GLU A 83 -11.29 7.88 -14.73
N ALA A 84 -11.40 8.27 -13.46
CA ALA A 84 -11.73 9.65 -13.10
C ALA A 84 -10.64 10.66 -13.51
N ALA A 85 -9.39 10.22 -13.57
CA ALA A 85 -8.25 11.03 -13.99
C ALA A 85 -7.94 10.93 -15.50
N ALA A 86 -8.66 10.08 -16.24
CA ALA A 86 -8.39 9.74 -17.63
C ALA A 86 -6.92 9.37 -17.89
N ILE A 87 -6.34 8.55 -16.99
CA ILE A 87 -4.95 8.10 -17.07
C ILE A 87 -4.89 6.76 -17.80
N THR A 88 -4.26 6.75 -18.98
CA THR A 88 -4.09 5.55 -19.82
C THR A 88 -2.65 5.06 -19.92
N ASP A 89 -1.68 5.92 -19.60
CA ASP A 89 -0.24 5.65 -19.73
C ASP A 89 0.58 6.45 -18.68
N GLY A 90 1.88 6.18 -18.58
CA GLY A 90 2.79 6.90 -17.69
C GLY A 90 2.51 6.71 -16.20
N PRO A 91 2.88 7.67 -15.34
CA PRO A 91 2.78 7.51 -13.88
C PRO A 91 1.32 7.37 -13.40
N VAL A 92 1.08 6.37 -12.55
CA VAL A 92 -0.23 6.09 -11.94
C VAL A 92 -0.65 7.21 -11.00
N PHE A 93 0.27 7.67 -10.15
CA PHE A 93 -0.02 8.69 -9.16
C PHE A 93 0.62 10.03 -9.54
N ARG A 94 -0.24 10.97 -9.94
CA ARG A 94 0.16 12.28 -10.44
C ARG A 94 -0.20 13.40 -9.45
N PRO A 95 0.59 14.48 -9.39
CA PRO A 95 0.25 15.64 -8.58
C PRO A 95 -0.97 16.37 -9.16
N ILE A 96 -1.81 16.90 -8.26
CA ILE A 96 -3.02 17.66 -8.59
C ILE A 96 -2.79 19.08 -8.07
N SER A 97 -3.09 20.09 -8.88
CA SER A 97 -2.96 21.50 -8.50
C SER A 97 -3.96 21.88 -7.41
N ARG A 98 -3.75 23.04 -6.76
CA ARG A 98 -4.74 23.60 -5.83
C ARG A 98 -6.10 23.89 -6.49
N SER A 99 -6.11 24.15 -7.79
CA SER A 99 -7.33 24.33 -8.58
C SER A 99 -8.02 23.02 -8.97
N GLY A 100 -7.50 21.85 -8.54
CA GLY A 100 -8.09 20.55 -8.82
C GLY A 100 -7.67 19.92 -10.15
N ASN A 101 -6.73 20.53 -10.88
CA ASN A 101 -6.31 20.04 -12.20
C ASN A 101 -5.16 19.04 -12.08
N LEU A 102 -5.27 17.93 -12.82
CA LEU A 102 -4.22 16.94 -12.93
C LEU A 102 -3.00 17.53 -13.67
N ARG A 103 -1.80 17.40 -13.09
CA ARG A 103 -0.57 17.78 -13.80
C ARG A 103 -0.16 16.67 -14.76
N GLN A 104 -0.05 17.00 -16.04
CA GLN A 104 0.37 16.04 -17.07
C GLN A 104 1.86 15.70 -16.92
N GLY A 105 2.21 14.42 -17.08
CA GLY A 105 3.59 13.91 -17.05
C GLY A 105 4.31 13.95 -15.70
N GLY A 106 3.69 14.49 -14.64
CA GLY A 106 4.30 14.54 -13.31
C GLY A 106 4.02 13.27 -12.49
N GLN A 107 5.05 12.71 -11.87
CA GLN A 107 4.90 11.68 -10.82
C GLN A 107 4.86 12.32 -9.43
N LEU A 108 4.14 11.72 -8.48
CA LEU A 108 4.23 12.12 -7.08
C LEU A 108 5.64 11.85 -6.53
N THR A 109 6.14 12.76 -5.70
CA THR A 109 7.39 12.54 -4.95
C THR A 109 7.14 11.63 -3.76
N THR A 110 8.18 10.93 -3.31
CA THR A 110 8.11 10.10 -2.08
C THR A 110 7.69 10.91 -0.85
N GLN A 111 8.10 12.18 -0.79
CA GLN A 111 7.69 13.11 0.27
C GLN A 111 6.19 13.43 0.18
N ALA A 112 5.66 13.73 -1.01
CA ALA A 112 4.23 14.00 -1.17
C ALA A 112 3.38 12.78 -0.75
N ILE A 113 3.85 11.57 -1.05
CA ILE A 113 3.21 10.33 -0.59
C ILE A 113 3.24 10.22 0.95
N ALA A 114 4.36 10.56 1.58
CA ALA A 114 4.48 10.58 3.03
C ALA A 114 3.46 11.54 3.67
N ASP A 115 3.33 12.73 3.11
CA ASP A 115 2.43 13.77 3.60
C ASP A 115 0.97 13.34 3.46
N ILE A 116 0.61 12.65 2.36
CA ILE A 116 -0.71 12.04 2.17
C ILE A 116 -0.99 11.00 3.25
N VAL A 117 -0.06 10.07 3.51
CA VAL A 117 -0.22 9.04 4.55
C VAL A 117 -0.45 9.69 5.91
N LYS A 118 0.40 10.67 6.29
CA LYS A 118 0.30 11.38 7.57
C LYS A 118 -1.01 12.16 7.69
N LYS A 119 -1.41 12.89 6.64
CA LYS A 119 -2.69 13.61 6.59
C LYS A 119 -3.87 12.70 6.93
N TYR A 120 -3.97 11.53 6.31
CA TYR A 120 -5.09 10.62 6.55
C TYR A 120 -4.95 9.78 7.82
N ALA A 121 -3.73 9.61 8.34
CA ALA A 121 -3.51 9.10 9.69
C ALA A 121 -4.07 10.06 10.74
N THR A 122 -3.71 11.34 10.69
CA THR A 122 -4.27 12.37 11.58
C THR A 122 -5.79 12.44 11.45
N ALA A 123 -6.32 12.47 10.22
CA ALA A 123 -7.78 12.51 10.01
C ALA A 123 -8.51 11.24 10.52
N ALA A 124 -7.80 10.13 10.70
CA ALA A 124 -8.33 8.91 11.29
C ALA A 124 -8.15 8.84 12.82
N GLY A 125 -7.59 9.89 13.46
CA GLY A 125 -7.30 9.91 14.90
C GLY A 125 -6.06 9.11 15.30
N LEU A 126 -5.18 8.81 14.34
CA LEU A 126 -3.93 8.08 14.59
C LEU A 126 -2.77 9.06 14.76
N ASP A 127 -1.77 8.68 15.55
CA ASP A 127 -0.55 9.47 15.71
C ASP A 127 0.29 9.41 14.43
N ALA A 128 0.25 10.50 13.65
CA ALA A 128 1.00 10.64 12.40
C ALA A 128 2.53 10.58 12.58
N SER A 129 3.06 10.78 13.78
CA SER A 129 4.50 10.67 14.06
C SER A 129 5.00 9.22 13.91
N THR A 130 4.12 8.25 14.17
CA THR A 130 4.40 6.82 14.00
C THR A 130 4.43 6.37 12.53
N PHE A 131 3.96 7.23 11.61
CA PHE A 131 3.93 6.95 10.19
C PHE A 131 5.23 7.37 9.51
N ALA A 132 6.16 6.42 9.42
CA ALA A 132 7.45 6.53 8.74
C ALA A 132 7.45 5.90 7.31
N GLU A 133 8.66 5.73 6.76
CA GLU A 133 8.92 5.33 5.39
C GLU A 133 8.22 4.05 4.93
N HIS A 134 8.01 3.10 5.85
CA HIS A 134 7.47 1.78 5.57
C HIS A 134 6.06 1.57 6.11
N SER A 135 5.34 2.62 6.50
CA SER A 135 4.09 2.49 7.26
C SER A 135 3.03 1.61 6.60
N LEU A 136 2.89 1.66 5.27
CA LEU A 136 1.93 0.83 4.54
C LEU A 136 2.34 -0.65 4.54
N ARG A 137 3.62 -0.95 4.29
CA ARG A 137 4.19 -2.30 4.38
C ARG A 137 4.13 -2.86 5.80
N ALA A 138 4.58 -2.09 6.78
CA ALA A 138 4.53 -2.46 8.19
C ALA A 138 3.08 -2.71 8.66
N GLY A 139 2.15 -1.85 8.24
CA GLY A 139 0.72 -2.01 8.49
C GLY A 139 0.17 -3.30 7.89
N TYR A 140 0.48 -3.59 6.62
CA TYR A 140 0.07 -4.83 5.97
C TYR A 140 0.58 -6.06 6.73
N ILE A 141 1.88 -6.11 7.03
CA ILE A 141 2.52 -7.24 7.74
C ILE A 141 1.85 -7.46 9.10
N THR A 142 1.62 -6.38 9.85
CA THR A 142 0.99 -6.44 11.17
C THR A 142 -0.44 -6.97 11.05
N THR A 143 -1.25 -6.40 10.16
CA THR A 143 -2.64 -6.86 9.95
C THR A 143 -2.72 -8.29 9.43
N ALA A 144 -1.80 -8.71 8.57
CA ALA A 144 -1.76 -10.09 8.06
C ALA A 144 -1.41 -11.06 9.21
N ALA A 145 -0.43 -10.72 10.03
CA ALA A 145 -0.06 -11.49 11.22
C ALA A 145 -1.22 -11.57 12.23
N GLU A 146 -1.87 -10.45 12.54
CA GLU A 146 -3.05 -10.40 13.42
C GLU A 146 -4.21 -11.26 12.90
N ARG A 147 -4.30 -11.47 11.58
CA ARG A 147 -5.31 -12.33 10.94
C ARG A 147 -4.86 -13.78 10.76
N GLY A 148 -3.71 -14.15 11.32
CA GLY A 148 -3.20 -15.52 11.29
C GLY A 148 -2.66 -15.94 9.92
N ALA A 149 -2.27 -15.01 9.06
CA ALA A 149 -1.60 -15.37 7.81
C ALA A 149 -0.24 -16.02 8.10
N ASP A 150 0.05 -17.09 7.35
CA ASP A 150 1.33 -17.79 7.46
C ASP A 150 2.52 -16.90 7.05
N LEU A 151 3.66 -17.11 7.71
CA LEU A 151 4.90 -16.36 7.50
C LEU A 151 5.33 -16.34 6.03
N ALA A 152 5.23 -17.48 5.32
CA ALA A 152 5.64 -17.54 3.92
C ALA A 152 4.78 -16.63 3.04
N ARG A 153 3.46 -16.56 3.28
CA ARG A 153 2.55 -15.66 2.55
C ARG A 153 2.81 -14.19 2.87
N ILE A 154 3.13 -13.88 4.12
CA ILE A 154 3.47 -12.51 4.53
C ILE A 154 4.79 -12.08 3.88
N MET A 155 5.79 -12.97 3.84
CA MET A 155 7.09 -12.70 3.20
C MET A 155 6.95 -12.52 1.69
N ASP A 156 6.19 -13.38 1.02
CA ASP A 156 5.89 -13.29 -0.41
C ASP A 156 5.27 -11.93 -0.78
N GLN A 157 4.22 -11.51 -0.09
CA GLN A 157 3.59 -10.22 -0.36
C GLN A 157 4.48 -9.02 0.01
N SER A 158 5.20 -9.10 1.12
CA SER A 158 5.99 -7.97 1.64
C SER A 158 7.34 -7.79 0.95
N GLY A 159 7.85 -8.86 0.34
CA GLY A 159 9.16 -8.93 -0.32
C GLY A 159 10.33 -9.13 0.65
N HIS A 160 10.09 -9.49 1.92
CA HIS A 160 11.17 -9.75 2.88
C HIS A 160 11.85 -11.08 2.58
N ARG A 161 13.19 -11.08 2.60
CA ARG A 161 14.00 -12.29 2.45
C ARG A 161 14.37 -12.93 3.77
N ASP A 162 14.61 -12.09 4.77
CA ASP A 162 14.93 -12.53 6.12
C ASP A 162 13.63 -12.69 6.94
N PRO A 163 13.30 -13.92 7.37
CA PRO A 163 12.16 -14.17 8.24
C PRO A 163 12.22 -13.39 9.55
N TRP A 164 13.41 -13.11 10.10
CA TRP A 164 13.57 -12.42 11.39
C TRP A 164 12.99 -11.00 11.37
N MET A 165 13.08 -10.33 10.23
CA MET A 165 12.51 -8.99 10.02
C MET A 165 10.97 -8.99 10.12
N VAL A 166 10.33 -10.10 9.74
CA VAL A 166 8.87 -10.26 9.81
C VAL A 166 8.42 -10.78 11.19
N LEU A 167 9.21 -11.67 11.81
CA LEU A 167 8.89 -12.25 13.11
C LEU A 167 8.70 -11.19 14.21
N GLY A 168 9.42 -10.07 14.15
CA GLY A 168 9.22 -8.95 15.09
C GLY A 168 7.83 -8.31 15.02
N TYR A 169 7.17 -8.34 13.85
CA TYR A 169 5.78 -7.90 13.70
C TYR A 169 4.81 -8.96 14.22
N ILE A 170 5.04 -10.23 13.87
CA ILE A 170 4.19 -11.35 14.30
C ILE A 170 4.17 -11.48 15.82
N ARG A 171 5.35 -11.42 16.48
CA ARG A 171 5.45 -11.48 17.95
C ARG A 171 4.66 -10.37 18.63
N ARG A 172 4.68 -9.15 18.08
CA ARG A 172 3.92 -8.01 18.62
C ARG A 172 2.42 -8.18 18.39
N ALA A 173 2.02 -8.57 17.18
CA ALA A 173 0.62 -8.85 16.83
C ALA A 173 0.02 -9.96 17.70
N ASN A 174 0.82 -10.98 18.03
CA ASN A 174 0.40 -12.13 18.82
C ASN A 174 0.71 -12.00 20.32
N ALA A 175 1.22 -10.86 20.80
CA ALA A 175 1.62 -10.70 22.21
C ALA A 175 0.47 -10.97 23.22
N PHE A 176 -0.78 -10.88 22.74
CA PHE A 176 -1.98 -11.14 23.53
C PHE A 176 -2.93 -12.17 22.90
N LYS A 177 -2.57 -12.75 21.74
CA LYS A 177 -3.30 -13.87 21.12
C LYS A 177 -2.57 -15.17 21.44
N ASP A 178 -3.30 -16.21 21.80
CA ASP A 178 -2.75 -17.55 22.08
C ASP A 178 -1.67 -17.56 23.17
N ARG A 179 -1.99 -16.97 24.34
CA ARG A 179 -1.19 -17.29 25.53
C ARG A 179 -1.31 -18.78 25.77
N SER A 180 -0.17 -19.43 25.94
CA SER A 180 -0.06 -20.89 26.05
C SER A 180 -1.07 -21.52 27.01
N GLY A 181 -1.52 -20.83 28.06
CA GLY A 181 -2.53 -21.33 28.99
C GLY A 181 -4.01 -21.16 28.60
N SER A 182 -4.40 -20.37 27.61
CA SER A 182 -5.83 -20.06 27.38
C SER A 182 -6.70 -21.23 26.87
N GLY A 183 -6.09 -22.37 26.54
CA GLY A 183 -6.80 -23.61 26.19
C GLY A 183 -6.80 -24.69 27.27
N PHE A 184 -6.10 -24.49 28.40
CA PHE A 184 -5.98 -25.48 29.48
C PHE A 184 -5.87 -24.91 30.91
N LEU A 185 -5.87 -23.58 31.07
CA LEU A 185 -6.12 -22.85 32.32
C LEU A 185 -7.56 -22.30 32.27
#